data_AF-A0A4V3RG76-F1
#
_entry.id   AF-A0A4V3RG76-F1
#
_cell.length_a   1.000
_cell.length_b   1.000
_cell.length_c   1.000
_cell.angle_alpha   90.00
_cell.angle_beta   90.00
_cell.angle_gamma   90.00
#
_symmetry.space_group_name_H-M   'P 1'
#
loop_
_entity.id
_entity.type
_entity.pdbx_description
1 polymer ?
#
loop_
_entity_poly.entity_id
_entity_poly.type
_entity_poly.pdbx_seq_one_letter_code
_entity_poly.pdbx_strand_id
1 'polypeptide(L)' 'MFSKLIKAKKTFFLNGTWGSGKTECLNMVSNQAEEKNFIFLKLWELKDEIVDSHYQN' A
#
# COMPACT_ATOMS: atom_id res chain seq x y z
N MET A 1 9.51 2.34 -17.19
CA MET A 1 8.27 1.78 -16.61
C MET A 1 8.44 1.70 -15.10
N PHE A 2 7.37 1.96 -14.32
CA PHE A 2 7.38 2.03 -12.85
C PHE A 2 7.95 0.76 -12.19
N SER A 3 7.85 -0.39 -12.86
CA SER A 3 8.47 -1.66 -12.46
C SER A 3 9.98 -1.59 -12.23
N LYS A 4 10.71 -0.73 -12.95
CA LYS A 4 12.16 -0.54 -12.72
C LYS A 4 12.44 0.19 -11.40
N LEU A 5 11.50 1.00 -10.91
CA LEU A 5 11.66 1.74 -9.64
C LEU A 5 11.58 0.81 -8.42
N ILE A 6 10.91 -0.34 -8.52
CA ILE A 6 10.81 -1.34 -7.43
C ILE A 6 12.18 -1.93 -7.05
N LYS A 7 13.14 -1.89 -7.98
CA LYS A 7 14.52 -2.34 -7.73
C LYS A 7 15.32 -1.31 -6.92
N ALA A 8 14.89 -0.05 -6.88
CA ALA A 8 15.52 0.98 -6.06
C ALA A 8 15.08 0.83 -4.58
N LYS A 9 16.03 0.88 -3.65
CA LYS A 9 15.75 0.95 -2.20
C LYS A 9 15.37 2.38 -1.81
N LYS A 10 14.28 2.91 -2.37
CA LYS A 10 13.79 4.28 -2.17
C LYS A 10 12.28 4.29 -1.95
N THR A 11 11.80 5.35 -1.32
CA THR A 11 10.37 5.62 -1.16
C THR A 11 9.87 6.47 -2.32
N PHE A 12 8.74 6.07 -2.91
CA PHE A 12 8.08 6.80 -3.99
C PHE A 12 6.62 7.08 -3.63
N PHE A 13 6.14 8.28 -3.94
CA PHE A 13 4.74 8.64 -3.80
C PHE A 13 4.06 8.63 -5.16
N LEU A 14 2.99 7.84 -5.28
CA LEU A 14 2.16 7.80 -6.48
C LEU A 14 0.96 8.75 -6.30
N ASN A 15 1.13 9.99 -6.71
CA ASN A 15 0.10 11.03 -6.59
C ASN A 15 -0.83 11.07 -7.81
N GLY A 16 -2.08 11.50 -7.61
CA GLY A 16 -3.04 11.72 -8.69
C GLY A 16 -4.46 11.92 -8.17
N THR A 17 -5.36 12.38 -9.04
CA THR A 17 -6.78 12.60 -8.73
C THR A 17 -7.54 11.29 -8.43
N TRP A 18 -8.68 11.38 -7.76
CA TRP A 18 -9.54 10.20 -7.55
C TRP A 18 -9.97 9.59 -8.89
N GLY A 19 -10.03 8.26 -8.98
CA GLY A 19 -10.37 7.57 -10.24
C GLY A 19 -9.27 7.54 -11.30
N SER A 20 -8.09 8.11 -11.06
CA SER A 20 -6.98 8.15 -12.04
C SER A 20 -6.26 6.81 -12.29
N GLY A 21 -6.80 5.68 -11.80
CA GLY A 21 -6.20 4.36 -12.00
C GLY A 21 -4.94 4.05 -11.17
N LYS A 22 -4.64 4.77 -10.08
CA LYS A 22 -3.45 4.50 -9.24
C LYS A 22 -3.43 3.07 -8.68
N THR A 23 -4.56 2.59 -8.17
CA THR A 23 -4.69 1.23 -7.64
C THR A 23 -4.49 0.18 -8.74
N GLU A 24 -5.09 0.39 -9.90
CA GLU A 24 -4.92 -0.45 -11.10
C GLU A 24 -3.44 -0.56 -11.50
N CYS A 25 -2.74 0.57 -11.51
CA CYS A 25 -1.32 0.64 -11.82
C CYS A 25 -0.48 -0.19 -10.83
N LEU A 26 -0.74 -0.10 -9.52
CA LEU A 26 -0.02 -0.88 -8.52
C LEU A 26 -0.28 -2.39 -8.68
N ASN A 27 -1.52 -2.79 -8.98
CA ASN A 27 -1.85 -4.20 -9.25
C ASN A 27 -1.15 -4.75 -10.49
N MET A 28 -1.09 -3.95 -11.57
CA MET A 28 -0.37 -4.34 -12.79
C MET A 28 1.13 -4.50 -12.50
N VAL A 29 1.71 -3.57 -11.73
CA VAL A 29 3.12 -3.59 -11.36
C VAL A 29 3.44 -4.79 -10.46
N SER A 30 2.56 -5.13 -9.51
CA SER A 30 2.76 -6.30 -8.66
C SER A 30 2.71 -7.61 -9.46
N ASN A 31 1.82 -7.70 -10.44
CA ASN A 31 1.67 -8.90 -11.27
C ASN A 31 2.86 -9.11 -12.23
N GLN A 32 3.57 -8.05 -12.61
CA GLN A 32 4.71 -8.11 -13.54
C GLN A 32 6.06 -8.30 -12.83
N ALA A 33 6.11 -8.15 -11.51
CA ALA A 33 7.34 -8.13 -10.74
C ALA A 33 7.62 -9.49 -10.09
N GLU A 34 8.08 -10.45 -10.89
CA GLU A 34 8.34 -11.84 -10.48
C GLU A 34 9.37 -12.00 -9.33
N GLU A 35 10.27 -11.02 -9.15
CA GLU A 35 11.40 -11.09 -8.21
C GLU A 35 11.12 -10.49 -6.82
N LYS A 36 9.91 -9.97 -6.55
CA LYS A 36 9.60 -9.19 -5.34
C LYS A 36 8.25 -9.57 -4.75
N ASN A 37 8.21 -9.82 -3.46
CA ASN A 37 6.95 -9.95 -2.72
C ASN A 37 6.32 -8.56 -2.53
N PHE A 38 5.11 -8.39 -3.03
CA PHE A 38 4.30 -7.18 -2.82
C PHE A 38 3.43 -7.34 -1.58
N ILE A 39 3.55 -6.39 -0.65
CA ILE A 39 2.70 -6.31 0.53
C ILE A 39 1.83 -5.06 0.38
N PHE A 40 0.51 -5.26 0.34
CA PHE A 40 -0.45 -4.17 0.30
C PHE A 40 -0.93 -3.84 1.71
N LEU A 41 -0.62 -2.62 2.17
CA LEU A 41 -1.07 -2.09 3.45
C LEU A 41 -2.19 -1.08 3.21
N LYS A 42 -3.38 -1.39 3.68
CA LYS A 42 -4.52 -0.47 3.69
C LYS A 42 -4.57 0.23 5.04
N LEU A 43 -3.90 1.37 5.12
CA LEU A 43 -3.69 2.10 6.39
C LEU A 43 -5.00 2.55 7.06
N TRP A 44 -6.10 2.63 6.32
CA TRP A 44 -7.42 3.00 6.85
C TRP A 44 -8.22 1.82 7.40
N GLU A 45 -7.83 0.57 7.14
CA GLU A 45 -8.50 -0.62 7.70
C GLU A 45 -7.94 -1.01 9.08
N LEU A 46 -6.84 -0.40 9.49
CA LEU A 46 -6.26 -0.59 10.82
C LEU A 46 -7.23 -0.02 11.85
N LYS A 47 -7.77 -0.89 12.71
CA LYS A 47 -8.45 -0.49 13.93
C LYS A 47 -7.41 -0.42 15.03
N ASP A 48 -7.41 0.65 15.81
CA ASP A 48 -6.62 0.68 17.04
C ASP A 48 -7.11 -0.47 17.94
N GLU A 49 -6.23 -1.42 18.23
CA GLU A 49 -6.50 -2.49 19.22
C GLU A 49 -6.40 -1.97 20.67
N ILE A 50 -6.35 -0.65 20.87
CA ILE A 50 -6.51 -0.05 22.19
C ILE A 50 -8.01 -0.01 22.49
N VAL A 51 -8.56 -1.18 22.79
CA VAL A 51 -9.82 -1.29 23.53
C VAL A 51 -9.46 -0.95 24.97
N ASP A 52 -9.78 0.27 25.39
CA ASP A 52 -9.61 0.76 26.76
C ASP A 52 -10.11 -0.28 27.77
N SER A 53 -9.19 -1.00 28.42
CA SER A 53 -9.47 -1.92 29.53
C SER A 53 -9.83 -1.19 30.84
N HIS A 54 -10.29 0.06 30.76
CA HIS A 54 -10.50 0.95 31.90
C HIS A 54 -11.94 1.43 32.10
N TYR A 55 -12.92 0.91 31.37
CA TYR A 55 -14.33 1.13 31.69
C TYR A 55 -14.98 -0.15 32.25
N GLN A 56 -14.63 -0.47 33.49
CA GLN A 56 -15.50 -1.22 34.40
C GLN A 56 -15.92 -0.26 35.52
N ASN A 57 -17.21 0.10 35.55
CA ASN A 57 -17.94 0.51 36.75
C ASN A 57 -19.23 -0.29 36.77
#